data_AF-A0A2S6N8W3-F1
#
_entry.id   AF-A0A2S6N8W3-F1
#
_cell.length_a   1.000
_cell.length_b   1.000
_cell.length_c   1.000
_cell.angle_alpha   90.00
_cell.angle_beta   90.00
_cell.angle_gamma   90.00
#
_symmetry.space_group_name_H-M   'P 1'
#
loop_
_entity.id
_entity.type
_entity.pdbx_description
1 polymer ?
#
loop_
_entity_poly.entity_id
_entity_poly.type
_entity_poly.pdbx_seq_one_letter_code
_entity_poly.pdbx_strand_id
1 'polypeptide(L)'
;MIPRQCPYLHRIGAPQYRRSIQCNACSGASWHVAGCFPDIGPRLQVRHLVAAITIYRRRNLTLPTDGAALDGKSAGRQCHCSTRREEMTGHAHQTPAQIRASLGHPVIDGDGHWVEYDPVFAEQMRKVGGDRAADGFLAAMNVTKAGLDMSVAERKRRRVAMPGFWTRQTGNTLDRATAMMPRLFYDRMEEFGTDFAVIYPTAGLRLPRIKDDETRRAVIHAYNIVSAGYFEKLSDRMTPAAIIPMHHPEEAIAELEFVTRELGSKAAMFGSAFPRQVESVKPDPEADRFAVWYEVFGIDSPYDYDPVWSRCRDLKIAPTFHSTGSNQALRNSPTNFVYNHIGHFADAGHAACKGIFLGGVTRRFPELRWAFLEGGVGWAAQLFGDLIEHWERRNIRALENMKPEKLDKMKLLSLVEKYGYGDMLAALKARNGTPDPEMHNTGGLEDLDDFSRCKITRKQDWVDLFATPFYFGCEADDRMNSIAFGKVNPFGAKLNAIYSSDVGHFDVIDMRDPLPEAYELVEDGFITQNDFHDFVFGNSVRLWGTQNPNFFDGTRIAKEAKALLGQAAVRTAAE
;
A
#
# COMPACT_ATOMS: atom_id res chain seq x y z
N MET A 1 28.28 -32.94 44.35
CA MET A 1 29.64 -33.41 44.68
C MET A 1 30.64 -32.54 43.94
N ILE A 2 31.52 -31.89 44.71
CA ILE A 2 32.73 -31.16 44.30
C ILE A 2 33.89 -32.20 44.28
N PRO A 3 34.89 -32.12 43.37
CA PRO A 3 36.18 -31.43 43.65
C PRO A 3 36.70 -30.63 42.43
N ARG A 4 37.12 -29.34 42.54
CA ARG A 4 38.30 -28.73 43.22
C ARG A 4 39.67 -29.28 42.73
N GLN A 5 40.42 -28.51 41.93
CA GLN A 5 41.62 -27.74 42.34
C GLN A 5 42.44 -27.16 41.16
N CYS A 6 42.68 -25.84 41.21
CA CYS A 6 43.88 -25.11 40.75
C CYS A 6 44.83 -25.00 41.99
N PRO A 7 46.13 -24.56 41.99
CA PRO A 7 46.73 -23.50 41.13
C PRO A 7 48.27 -23.60 40.84
N TYR A 8 48.84 -22.66 40.06
CA TYR A 8 50.12 -21.98 40.36
C TYR A 8 50.31 -20.69 39.53
N LEU A 9 50.79 -19.64 40.19
CA LEU A 9 51.07 -18.26 39.75
C LEU A 9 52.56 -18.06 39.44
N HIS A 10 52.93 -17.23 38.45
CA HIS A 10 53.63 -15.93 38.64
C HIS A 10 54.17 -15.24 37.34
N ARG A 11 53.74 -13.98 37.18
CA ARG A 11 54.43 -12.72 36.81
C ARG A 11 55.24 -12.49 35.50
N ILE A 12 54.76 -11.46 34.78
CA ILE A 12 55.41 -10.24 34.23
C ILE A 12 56.40 -10.35 33.04
N GLY A 13 56.08 -9.62 31.96
CA GLY A 13 57.07 -9.04 31.04
C GLY A 13 56.65 -8.98 29.56
N ALA A 14 56.17 -7.83 29.09
CA ALA A 14 56.22 -7.43 27.67
C ALA A 14 57.70 -7.15 27.27
N PRO A 15 58.15 -7.06 25.99
CA PRO A 15 57.38 -6.49 24.86
C PRO A 15 57.69 -6.97 23.40
N GLN A 16 56.98 -6.36 22.44
CA GLN A 16 57.24 -6.15 21.00
C GLN A 16 57.10 -7.33 19.99
N TYR A 17 56.09 -7.26 19.08
CA TYR A 17 56.24 -6.82 17.66
C TYR A 17 54.90 -6.88 16.85
N ARG A 18 54.59 -5.76 16.17
CA ARG A 18 53.80 -5.48 14.92
C ARG A 18 52.59 -6.37 14.54
N ARG A 19 51.33 -5.89 14.55
CA ARG A 19 50.57 -4.96 13.65
C ARG A 19 50.36 -5.43 12.19
N SER A 20 49.10 -5.71 11.83
CA SER A 20 48.39 -5.09 10.69
C SER A 20 46.86 -5.21 10.84
N ILE A 21 46.18 -4.11 11.21
CA ILE A 21 44.76 -3.84 10.89
C ILE A 21 44.71 -2.33 10.63
N GLN A 22 44.38 -1.94 9.40
CA GLN A 22 44.13 -0.56 9.01
C GLN A 22 42.64 -0.25 9.24
N CYS A 23 42.42 0.70 10.14
CA CYS A 23 41.22 1.50 10.27
C CYS A 23 41.74 2.95 10.18
N ASN A 24 41.25 3.77 9.25
CA ASN A 24 41.61 5.19 9.25
C ASN A 24 40.41 6.05 8.87
N ALA A 25 40.08 6.93 9.81
CA ALA A 25 39.24 8.09 9.65
C ALA A 25 40.07 9.30 9.18
N CYS A 26 39.36 10.23 8.55
CA CYS A 26 39.64 11.64 8.22
C CYS A 26 40.93 12.34 8.70
N SER A 27 41.58 13.06 7.79
CA SER A 27 41.81 14.53 7.83
C SER A 27 42.69 14.97 6.64
N GLY A 28 42.42 16.16 6.10
CA GLY A 28 42.91 16.60 4.79
C GLY A 28 44.26 17.33 4.76
N ALA A 29 44.69 17.70 3.55
CA ALA A 29 45.56 18.83 3.24
C ALA A 29 45.67 19.04 1.72
N SER A 30 45.31 20.25 1.28
CA SER A 30 45.93 21.12 0.26
C SER A 30 46.72 20.53 -0.93
N TRP A 31 46.34 20.95 -2.14
CA TRP A 31 47.27 21.08 -3.27
C TRP A 31 47.09 22.43 -3.97
N HIS A 32 48.18 23.20 -4.00
CA HIS A 32 48.42 24.30 -4.94
C HIS A 32 48.73 23.72 -6.33
N VAL A 33 48.17 24.31 -7.39
CA VAL A 33 48.78 24.27 -8.72
C VAL A 33 48.69 25.66 -9.33
N ALA A 34 49.87 26.19 -9.65
CA ALA A 34 50.07 27.45 -10.36
C ALA A 34 50.21 27.18 -11.87
N GLY A 35 49.51 28.01 -12.66
CA GLY A 35 49.86 28.59 -13.97
C GLY A 35 50.45 27.75 -15.12
N CYS A 36 49.80 27.83 -16.30
CA CYS A 36 50.38 28.40 -17.54
C CYS A 36 49.39 28.39 -18.75
N PHE A 37 48.88 29.60 -19.10
CA PHE A 37 48.59 30.24 -20.43
C PHE A 37 47.74 29.58 -21.55
N PRO A 38 47.19 30.33 -22.55
CA PRO A 38 47.07 31.81 -22.73
C PRO A 38 45.66 32.34 -23.13
N ASP A 39 45.55 33.68 -23.11
CA ASP A 39 44.52 34.56 -23.67
C ASP A 39 44.06 34.25 -25.11
N ILE A 40 42.74 34.25 -25.32
CA ILE A 40 42.10 34.75 -26.55
C ILE A 40 40.82 35.51 -26.15
N GLY A 41 40.74 36.77 -26.58
CA GLY A 41 39.66 37.73 -26.31
C GLY A 41 38.33 37.52 -27.07
N PRO A 42 37.39 38.49 -27.00
CA PRO A 42 36.01 38.22 -26.63
C PRO A 42 35.00 38.36 -27.78
N ARG A 43 33.80 37.75 -27.65
CA ARG A 43 32.57 38.18 -28.35
C ARG A 43 31.26 37.57 -27.79
N LEU A 44 30.42 38.47 -27.28
CA LEU A 44 28.94 38.59 -27.34
C LEU A 44 27.97 37.40 -27.14
N GLN A 45 27.03 37.66 -26.22
CA GLN A 45 25.61 37.21 -26.12
C GLN A 45 25.40 35.72 -25.78
N VAL A 46 24.61 35.32 -24.77
CA VAL A 46 23.17 35.57 -24.55
C VAL A 46 22.83 35.39 -23.05
N ARG A 47 21.73 36.05 -22.63
CA ARG A 47 21.22 36.21 -21.25
C ARG A 47 20.58 34.95 -20.63
N HIS A 48 20.48 35.03 -19.29
CA HIS A 48 19.55 34.39 -18.34
C HIS A 48 19.75 32.91 -18.00
N LEU A 49 20.30 32.65 -16.80
CA LEU A 49 19.56 32.19 -15.61
C LEU A 49 20.59 32.02 -14.46
N VAL A 50 20.19 32.29 -13.21
CA VAL A 50 20.59 31.63 -11.95
C VAL A 50 20.41 32.62 -10.79
N ALA A 51 19.44 32.27 -9.95
CA ALA A 51 19.27 32.76 -8.59
C ALA A 51 20.32 32.14 -7.66
N ALA A 52 20.75 32.86 -6.61
CA ALA A 52 20.83 32.35 -5.24
C ALA A 52 21.58 33.30 -4.28
N ILE A 53 20.88 33.64 -3.18
CA ILE A 53 21.37 33.69 -1.79
C ILE A 53 22.32 34.82 -1.38
N THR A 54 21.76 35.79 -0.61
CA THR A 54 22.48 36.46 0.48
C THR A 54 21.59 36.54 1.71
N ILE A 55 22.10 35.96 2.80
CA ILE A 55 21.54 35.90 4.15
C ILE A 55 21.72 37.24 4.87
N TYR A 56 20.65 37.74 5.50
CA TYR A 56 20.67 38.93 6.35
C TYR A 56 21.01 38.58 7.81
N ARG A 57 21.95 39.35 8.40
CA ARG A 57 22.36 39.28 9.81
C ARG A 57 21.89 40.52 10.57
N ARG A 58 21.29 40.26 11.74
CA ARG A 58 21.29 41.00 13.04
C ARG A 58 20.92 42.49 13.11
N ARG A 59 20.00 42.79 14.05
CA ARG A 59 20.02 43.83 15.14
C ARG A 59 18.64 43.82 15.82
N ASN A 60 18.38 44.20 17.06
CA ASN A 60 19.11 44.30 18.33
C ASN A 60 18.03 44.32 19.44
N LEU A 61 18.44 43.91 20.64
CA LEU A 61 17.74 43.96 21.94
C LEU A 61 17.03 45.30 22.27
N THR A 62 15.89 45.22 22.96
CA THR A 62 15.52 46.06 24.12
C THR A 62 14.41 45.40 24.96
N LEU A 63 14.63 45.32 26.29
CA LEU A 63 13.61 45.20 27.33
C LEU A 63 13.58 46.53 28.11
N PRO A 64 12.44 46.88 28.73
CA PRO A 64 12.49 47.29 30.13
C PRO A 64 11.35 46.73 31.00
N THR A 65 11.56 46.89 32.31
CA THR A 65 10.88 46.31 33.47
C THR A 65 9.75 47.18 34.06
N ASP A 66 9.00 46.54 34.98
CA ASP A 66 8.25 47.05 36.15
C ASP A 66 6.80 47.56 36.02
N GLY A 67 5.95 47.11 36.97
CA GLY A 67 4.68 47.74 37.34
C GLY A 67 3.61 46.78 37.88
N ALA A 68 3.51 46.63 39.21
CA ALA A 68 2.45 45.90 39.91
C ALA A 68 1.16 46.73 40.11
N ALA A 69 -0.02 46.09 40.10
CA ALA A 69 -1.11 46.24 41.09
C ALA A 69 -2.48 45.66 40.62
N LEU A 70 -2.92 44.62 41.33
CA LEU A 70 -4.23 44.31 41.95
C LEU A 70 -5.61 44.59 41.29
N ASP A 71 -6.46 43.57 41.50
CA ASP A 71 -7.92 43.53 41.72
C ASP A 71 -8.94 43.61 40.56
N GLY A 72 -9.87 42.63 40.55
CA GLY A 72 -11.19 42.80 39.93
C GLY A 72 -11.87 41.56 39.30
N LYS A 73 -12.51 40.75 40.14
CA LYS A 73 -13.58 39.74 39.93
C LYS A 73 -14.26 39.57 38.53
N SER A 74 -14.36 38.29 38.16
CA SER A 74 -15.49 37.57 37.53
C SER A 74 -16.06 37.99 36.17
N ALA A 75 -15.94 37.10 35.18
CA ALA A 75 -17.05 36.55 34.39
C ALA A 75 -16.52 35.45 33.46
N GLY A 76 -17.21 34.31 33.42
CA GLY A 76 -16.83 33.15 32.61
C GLY A 76 -16.73 33.47 31.11
N ARG A 77 -15.75 32.86 30.45
CA ARG A 77 -15.71 32.68 29.01
C ARG A 77 -15.11 31.32 28.71
N GLN A 78 -15.92 30.44 28.13
CA GLN A 78 -15.48 29.22 27.46
C GLN A 78 -14.39 29.61 26.46
N CYS A 79 -13.19 29.08 26.65
CA CYS A 79 -12.12 29.21 25.68
C CYS A 79 -12.39 28.21 24.55
N HIS A 80 -13.12 28.64 23.53
CA HIS A 80 -13.12 27.98 22.23
C HIS A 80 -11.74 28.19 21.61
N CYS A 81 -10.89 27.18 21.72
CA CYS A 81 -9.66 27.11 20.93
C CYS A 81 -10.02 26.54 19.55
N SER A 82 -10.56 27.39 18.67
CA SER A 82 -10.59 27.06 17.23
C SER A 82 -9.19 27.32 16.67
N THR A 83 -8.45 26.25 16.42
CA THR A 83 -7.21 26.33 15.66
C THR A 83 -7.56 26.62 14.20
N ARG A 84 -7.26 27.85 13.78
CA ARG A 84 -7.34 28.35 12.41
C ARG A 84 -6.65 27.40 11.42
N ARG A 85 -7.43 26.71 10.56
CA ARG A 85 -7.07 26.61 9.14
C ARG A 85 -7.36 27.98 8.54
N GLU A 86 -6.44 28.52 7.76
CA GLU A 86 -6.69 29.74 6.99
C GLU A 86 -7.85 29.46 6.01
N GLU A 87 -8.93 30.24 6.14
CA GLU A 87 -10.02 30.27 5.17
C GLU A 87 -9.47 30.66 3.79
N MET A 88 -9.55 29.73 2.85
CA MET A 88 -9.34 29.98 1.42
C MET A 88 -10.40 29.21 0.61
N THR A 89 -11.66 29.63 0.70
CA THR A 89 -12.51 30.08 -0.42
C THR A 89 -13.86 30.54 0.17
N GLY A 90 -14.47 31.57 -0.42
CA GLY A 90 -15.71 32.21 0.08
C GLY A 90 -17.00 31.44 -0.18
N HIS A 91 -16.95 30.12 -0.28
CA HIS A 91 -18.12 29.25 -0.38
C HIS A 91 -18.10 28.30 0.81
N ALA A 92 -19.14 28.34 1.65
CA ALA A 92 -19.31 27.30 2.66
C ALA A 92 -19.33 25.95 1.94
N HIS A 93 -18.39 25.06 2.29
CA HIS A 93 -18.33 23.71 1.72
C HIS A 93 -19.72 23.05 1.81
N GLN A 94 -20.15 22.42 0.72
CA GLN A 94 -21.43 21.73 0.69
C GLN A 94 -21.43 20.60 1.73
N THR A 95 -22.51 20.46 2.49
CA THR A 95 -22.64 19.33 3.41
C THR A 95 -22.80 18.02 2.63
N PRO A 96 -22.50 16.85 3.22
CA PRO A 96 -22.72 15.56 2.55
C PRO A 96 -24.14 15.40 2.02
N ALA A 97 -25.13 15.86 2.77
CA ALA A 97 -26.53 15.82 2.36
C ALA A 97 -26.81 16.71 1.14
N GLN A 98 -26.18 17.89 1.05
CA GLN A 98 -26.32 18.79 -0.11
C GLN A 98 -25.66 18.20 -1.35
N ILE A 99 -24.45 17.64 -1.21
CA ILE A 99 -23.75 16.96 -2.30
C ILE A 99 -24.59 15.77 -2.74
N ARG A 100 -24.96 14.88 -1.82
CA ARG A 100 -25.74 13.70 -2.13
C ARG A 100 -27.06 14.02 -2.83
N ALA A 101 -27.74 15.09 -2.43
CA ALA A 101 -28.98 15.54 -3.07
C ALA A 101 -28.79 16.12 -4.48
N SER A 102 -27.59 16.61 -4.81
CA SER A 102 -27.25 17.10 -6.15
C SER A 102 -26.90 15.97 -7.13
N LEU A 103 -26.48 14.80 -6.61
CA LEU A 103 -26.10 13.65 -7.42
C LEU A 103 -27.32 12.89 -7.97
N GLY A 104 -27.30 12.59 -9.27
CA GLY A 104 -28.29 11.76 -9.95
C GLY A 104 -28.08 10.25 -9.77
N HIS A 105 -27.15 9.84 -8.92
CA HIS A 105 -26.77 8.45 -8.65
C HIS A 105 -26.50 8.24 -7.16
N PRO A 106 -26.48 6.98 -6.68
CA PRO A 106 -26.08 6.67 -5.31
C PRO A 106 -24.58 6.87 -5.08
N VAL A 107 -24.18 6.86 -3.81
CA VAL A 107 -22.79 6.84 -3.34
C VAL A 107 -22.51 5.51 -2.65
N ILE A 108 -21.47 4.81 -3.09
CA ILE A 108 -20.98 3.58 -2.48
C ILE A 108 -19.64 3.86 -1.82
N ASP A 109 -19.57 3.65 -0.51
CA ASP A 109 -18.30 3.53 0.18
C ASP A 109 -17.73 2.13 -0.04
N GLY A 110 -16.66 2.05 -0.82
CA GLY A 110 -16.02 0.80 -1.22
C GLY A 110 -15.09 0.22 -0.15
N ASP A 111 -14.78 0.97 0.90
CA ASP A 111 -13.83 0.58 1.95
C ASP A 111 -14.12 1.36 3.26
N GLY A 112 -15.30 1.13 3.81
CA GLY A 112 -15.63 1.60 5.15
C GLY A 112 -15.09 0.63 6.20
N HIS A 113 -14.83 1.10 7.41
CA HIS A 113 -14.34 0.24 8.48
C HIS A 113 -15.28 0.16 9.69
N TRP A 114 -15.14 -0.93 10.44
CA TRP A 114 -15.71 -1.05 11.78
C TRP A 114 -14.62 -1.47 12.76
N VAL A 115 -14.66 -0.88 13.96
CA VAL A 115 -13.68 -1.11 15.02
C VAL A 115 -14.26 -2.05 16.05
N GLU A 116 -13.83 -3.30 15.98
CA GLU A 116 -14.20 -4.36 16.89
C GLU A 116 -13.79 -3.99 18.33
N TYR A 117 -14.70 -4.22 19.30
CA TYR A 117 -14.40 -4.00 20.71
C TYR A 117 -13.84 -5.28 21.33
N ASP A 118 -12.50 -5.37 21.37
CA ASP A 118 -11.75 -6.60 21.68
C ASP A 118 -12.31 -7.44 22.84
N PRO A 119 -12.63 -6.90 24.03
CA PRO A 119 -13.05 -7.73 25.17
C PRO A 119 -14.36 -8.48 24.93
N VAL A 120 -15.33 -7.85 24.27
CA VAL A 120 -16.62 -8.49 23.95
C VAL A 120 -16.49 -9.36 22.71
N PHE A 121 -15.74 -8.88 21.72
CA PHE A 121 -15.57 -9.58 20.45
C PHE A 121 -14.87 -10.93 20.65
N ALA A 122 -13.78 -10.96 21.44
CA ALA A 122 -13.06 -12.18 21.78
C ALA A 122 -13.97 -13.22 22.47
N GLU A 123 -14.86 -12.79 23.37
CA GLU A 123 -15.79 -13.70 24.03
C GLU A 123 -16.89 -14.23 23.09
N GLN A 124 -17.32 -13.47 22.09
CA GLN A 124 -18.18 -14.02 21.04
C GLN A 124 -17.43 -15.04 20.18
N MET A 125 -16.17 -14.76 19.84
CA MET A 125 -15.32 -15.72 19.13
C MET A 125 -15.11 -17.00 19.95
N ARG A 126 -14.98 -16.89 21.28
CA ARG A 126 -14.86 -18.05 22.18
C ARG A 126 -16.06 -18.98 22.08
N LYS A 127 -17.27 -18.43 21.96
CA LYS A 127 -18.51 -19.23 21.85
C LYS A 127 -18.60 -20.05 20.57
N VAL A 128 -18.05 -19.55 19.47
CA VAL A 128 -18.19 -20.19 18.14
C VAL A 128 -16.94 -20.94 17.70
N GLY A 129 -15.75 -20.54 18.16
CA GLY A 129 -14.46 -21.10 17.78
C GLY A 129 -13.59 -21.60 18.95
N GLY A 130 -14.09 -21.54 20.18
CA GLY A 130 -13.38 -21.98 21.39
C GLY A 130 -12.21 -21.08 21.79
N ASP A 131 -11.43 -21.55 22.77
CA ASP A 131 -10.35 -20.77 23.38
C ASP A 131 -9.25 -20.39 22.38
N ARG A 132 -8.93 -21.28 21.44
CA ARG A 132 -7.93 -21.01 20.39
C ARG A 132 -8.28 -19.78 19.54
N ALA A 133 -9.55 -19.63 19.18
CA ALA A 133 -9.99 -18.48 18.39
C ALA A 133 -9.94 -17.18 19.21
N ALA A 134 -10.45 -17.19 20.44
CA ALA A 134 -10.48 -16.01 21.29
C ALA A 134 -9.08 -15.57 21.72
N ASP A 135 -8.26 -16.50 22.19
CA ASP A 135 -6.92 -16.22 22.70
C ASP A 135 -5.96 -15.86 21.53
N GLY A 136 -6.14 -16.49 20.37
CA GLY A 136 -5.42 -16.13 19.14
C GLY A 136 -5.75 -14.71 18.65
N PHE A 137 -7.02 -14.31 18.70
CA PHE A 137 -7.45 -12.94 18.40
C PHE A 137 -6.82 -11.92 19.36
N LEU A 138 -6.89 -12.17 20.67
CA LEU A 138 -6.30 -11.31 21.70
C LEU A 138 -4.77 -11.22 21.54
N ALA A 139 -4.09 -12.32 21.19
CA ALA A 139 -2.66 -12.32 20.91
C ALA A 139 -2.31 -11.44 19.69
N ALA A 140 -3.11 -11.50 18.63
CA ALA A 140 -2.96 -10.63 17.45
C ALA A 140 -3.15 -9.15 17.80
N MET A 141 -4.10 -8.80 18.69
CA MET A 141 -4.30 -7.42 19.14
C MET A 141 -3.17 -6.92 20.03
N ASN A 142 -2.60 -7.81 20.86
CA ASN A 142 -1.51 -7.47 21.78
C ASN A 142 -0.21 -7.03 21.08
N VAL A 143 -0.04 -7.31 19.78
CA VAL A 143 1.16 -6.92 19.01
C VAL A 143 1.43 -5.42 19.09
N THR A 144 0.40 -4.58 18.96
CA THR A 144 0.55 -3.11 19.03
C THR A 144 0.97 -2.67 20.43
N LYS A 145 0.32 -3.22 21.47
CA LYS A 145 0.66 -2.91 22.86
C LYS A 145 2.09 -3.32 23.18
N ALA A 146 2.48 -4.56 22.85
CA ALA A 146 3.82 -5.07 23.06
C ALA A 146 4.88 -4.21 22.35
N GLY A 147 4.59 -3.75 21.13
CA GLY A 147 5.47 -2.84 20.40
C GLY A 147 5.62 -1.47 21.08
N LEU A 148 4.53 -0.90 21.63
CA LEU A 148 4.54 0.40 22.32
C LEU A 148 5.20 0.34 23.70
N ASP A 149 5.02 -0.76 24.44
CA ASP A 149 5.62 -0.99 25.76
C ASP A 149 7.16 -1.11 25.71
N MET A 150 7.74 -1.43 24.55
CA MET A 150 9.19 -1.47 24.38
C MET A 150 9.80 -0.06 24.54
N SER A 151 10.99 0.01 25.13
CA SER A 151 11.76 1.26 25.08
C SER A 151 12.22 1.54 23.64
N VAL A 152 12.48 2.81 23.33
CA VAL A 152 13.07 3.17 22.02
C VAL A 152 14.40 2.46 21.78
N ALA A 153 15.23 2.30 22.82
CA ALA A 153 16.50 1.57 22.73
C ALA A 153 16.26 0.10 22.36
N GLU A 154 15.22 -0.51 22.93
CA GLU A 154 14.86 -1.90 22.65
C GLU A 154 14.28 -2.07 21.25
N ARG A 155 13.37 -1.19 20.81
CA ARG A 155 12.89 -1.18 19.43
C ARG A 155 14.03 -1.00 18.44
N LYS A 156 15.02 -0.15 18.74
CA LYS A 156 16.23 0.02 17.91
C LYS A 156 17.07 -1.26 17.88
N ARG A 157 17.37 -1.85 19.04
CA ARG A 157 18.15 -3.09 19.17
C ARG A 157 17.51 -4.22 18.39
N ARG A 158 16.20 -4.39 18.57
CA ARG A 158 15.42 -5.42 17.90
C ARG A 158 14.92 -4.99 16.53
N ARG A 159 15.15 -3.79 15.99
CA ARG A 159 14.52 -3.37 14.71
C ARG A 159 13.02 -3.66 14.64
N VAL A 160 12.29 -3.26 15.68
CA VAL A 160 10.82 -3.28 15.73
C VAL A 160 10.33 -1.89 15.34
N ALA A 161 9.43 -1.80 14.37
CA ALA A 161 8.87 -0.54 13.94
C ALA A 161 8.09 0.15 15.08
N MET A 162 8.07 1.48 15.08
CA MET A 162 7.16 2.26 15.92
C MET A 162 5.72 1.98 15.48
N PRO A 163 4.88 1.38 16.34
CA PRO A 163 3.46 1.22 16.04
C PRO A 163 2.75 2.57 16.10
N GLY A 164 1.58 2.63 15.49
CA GLY A 164 0.68 3.76 15.68
C GLY A 164 0.24 3.86 17.14
N PHE A 165 0.31 5.07 17.69
CA PHE A 165 -0.21 5.42 19.00
C PHE A 165 -1.32 6.46 18.83
N TRP A 166 -2.32 6.45 19.70
CA TRP A 166 -3.51 7.33 19.59
C TRP A 166 -4.18 7.28 18.22
N THR A 167 -4.17 6.12 17.56
CA THR A 167 -4.70 5.94 16.19
C THR A 167 -6.22 5.85 16.10
N ARG A 168 -6.92 6.22 17.18
CA ARG A 168 -8.38 6.18 17.26
C ARG A 168 -8.88 7.54 17.68
N GLN A 169 -9.90 8.01 16.99
CA GLN A 169 -10.58 9.27 17.25
C GLN A 169 -11.13 9.28 18.66
N THR A 170 -10.72 10.28 19.44
CA THR A 170 -11.29 10.55 20.77
C THR A 170 -11.95 11.93 20.86
N GLY A 171 -11.63 12.85 19.94
CA GLY A 171 -12.20 14.20 19.91
C GLY A 171 -13.68 14.21 19.52
N ASN A 172 -14.09 13.33 18.61
CA ASN A 172 -15.48 13.11 18.23
C ASN A 172 -15.97 11.75 18.74
N THR A 173 -16.62 11.75 19.91
CA THR A 173 -17.08 10.51 20.57
C THR A 173 -18.20 9.81 19.78
N LEU A 174 -19.04 10.57 19.09
CA LEU A 174 -20.14 10.00 18.30
C LEU A 174 -19.59 9.18 17.13
N ASP A 175 -18.61 9.70 16.40
CA ASP A 175 -17.96 8.99 15.29
C ASP A 175 -17.17 7.79 15.80
N ARG A 176 -16.47 7.93 16.94
CA ARG A 176 -15.82 6.79 17.60
C ARG A 176 -16.81 5.66 17.91
N ALA A 177 -17.97 5.99 18.48
CA ALA A 177 -19.02 5.02 18.76
C ALA A 177 -19.62 4.43 17.49
N THR A 178 -19.74 5.24 16.44
CA THR A 178 -20.29 4.84 15.13
C THR A 178 -19.42 3.79 14.47
N ALA A 179 -18.10 3.97 14.47
CA ALA A 179 -17.17 2.97 13.98
C ALA A 179 -17.25 1.65 14.77
N MET A 180 -17.59 1.69 16.06
CA MET A 180 -17.65 0.49 16.92
C MET A 180 -18.98 -0.25 16.87
N MET A 181 -20.06 0.41 16.42
CA MET A 181 -21.43 -0.10 16.53
C MET A 181 -22.08 -0.10 15.14
N PRO A 182 -22.09 -1.23 14.41
CA PRO A 182 -22.62 -1.30 13.05
C PRO A 182 -24.05 -0.75 12.89
N ARG A 183 -24.90 -0.92 13.92
CA ARG A 183 -26.25 -0.34 13.90
C ARG A 183 -26.26 1.19 13.95
N LEU A 184 -25.36 1.78 14.75
CA LEU A 184 -25.23 3.24 14.80
C LEU A 184 -24.65 3.77 13.48
N PHE A 185 -23.69 3.06 12.88
CA PHE A 185 -23.23 3.36 11.52
C PHE A 185 -24.40 3.39 10.54
N TYR A 186 -25.18 2.31 10.51
CA TYR A 186 -26.34 2.17 9.64
C TYR A 186 -27.33 3.34 9.80
N ASP A 187 -27.65 3.71 11.04
CA ASP A 187 -28.60 4.80 11.34
C ASP A 187 -28.04 6.18 10.92
N ARG A 188 -26.70 6.34 10.84
CA ARG A 188 -26.02 7.60 10.50
C ARG A 188 -25.58 7.73 9.06
N MET A 189 -25.72 6.71 8.20
CA MET A 189 -25.20 6.75 6.81
C MET A 189 -25.69 7.95 5.99
N GLU A 190 -26.89 8.46 6.27
CA GLU A 190 -27.44 9.65 5.61
C GLU A 190 -26.68 10.94 5.98
N GLU A 191 -26.12 11.02 7.19
CA GLU A 191 -25.24 12.13 7.61
C GLU A 191 -23.97 12.19 6.77
N PHE A 192 -23.50 11.05 6.27
CA PHE A 192 -22.28 10.91 5.47
C PHE A 192 -22.57 10.99 3.95
N GLY A 193 -23.85 11.12 3.56
CA GLY A 193 -24.26 11.09 2.16
C GLY A 193 -23.99 9.75 1.46
N THR A 194 -23.86 8.65 2.21
CA THR A 194 -23.53 7.31 1.68
C THR A 194 -24.78 6.47 1.53
N ASP A 195 -24.94 5.79 0.38
CA ASP A 195 -26.08 4.88 0.11
C ASP A 195 -25.77 3.41 0.39
N PHE A 196 -24.56 2.95 0.14
CA PHE A 196 -24.18 1.58 0.45
C PHE A 196 -22.72 1.54 0.88
N ALA A 197 -22.38 0.64 1.82
CA ALA A 197 -21.01 0.51 2.27
C ALA A 197 -20.57 -0.96 2.32
N VAL A 198 -19.39 -1.22 1.76
CA VAL A 198 -18.67 -2.46 2.02
C VAL A 198 -17.78 -2.23 3.23
N ILE A 199 -17.96 -3.03 4.27
CA ILE A 199 -17.35 -2.79 5.58
C ILE A 199 -16.24 -3.81 5.84
N TYR A 200 -15.00 -3.31 5.87
CA TYR A 200 -13.81 -4.08 6.15
C TYR A 200 -13.51 -4.10 7.64
N PRO A 201 -12.90 -5.19 8.12
CA PRO A 201 -12.52 -5.29 9.53
C PRO A 201 -11.36 -4.36 9.85
N THR A 202 -11.20 -3.98 11.11
CA THR A 202 -10.07 -3.16 11.54
C THR A 202 -9.08 -3.97 12.39
N ALA A 203 -9.58 -4.71 13.36
CA ALA A 203 -8.82 -5.73 14.07
C ALA A 203 -8.46 -6.86 13.10
N GLY A 204 -9.42 -7.24 12.24
CA GLY A 204 -9.26 -8.29 11.23
C GLY A 204 -8.07 -8.14 10.28
N LEU A 205 -7.61 -6.91 10.01
CA LEU A 205 -6.41 -6.64 9.18
C LEU A 205 -5.14 -7.34 9.68
N ARG A 206 -5.08 -7.68 10.97
CA ARG A 206 -3.93 -8.38 11.58
C ARG A 206 -4.02 -9.89 11.44
N LEU A 207 -5.21 -10.45 11.24
CA LEU A 207 -5.46 -11.89 11.34
C LEU A 207 -4.78 -12.70 10.23
N PRO A 208 -4.69 -12.21 8.97
CA PRO A 208 -3.89 -12.89 7.97
C PRO A 208 -2.41 -13.02 8.33
N ARG A 209 -1.88 -12.27 9.31
CA ARG A 209 -0.46 -12.34 9.73
C ARG A 209 -0.19 -13.35 10.83
N ILE A 210 -1.20 -14.06 11.32
CA ILE A 210 -1.02 -15.13 12.31
C ILE A 210 -0.26 -16.28 11.65
N LYS A 211 0.97 -16.54 12.14
CA LYS A 211 1.87 -17.54 11.54
C LYS A 211 1.39 -18.98 11.74
N ASP A 212 0.86 -19.29 12.92
CA ASP A 212 0.38 -20.63 13.26
C ASP A 212 -0.90 -20.96 12.49
N ASP A 213 -0.87 -22.03 11.70
CA ASP A 213 -1.94 -22.36 10.74
C ASP A 213 -3.26 -22.71 11.43
N GLU A 214 -3.23 -23.55 12.46
CA GLU A 214 -4.44 -23.93 13.21
C GLU A 214 -5.06 -22.72 13.90
N THR A 215 -4.25 -21.87 14.52
CA THR A 215 -4.72 -20.64 15.17
C THR A 215 -5.26 -19.66 14.15
N ARG A 216 -4.55 -19.39 13.05
CA ARG A 216 -5.00 -18.47 11.99
C ARG A 216 -6.37 -18.89 11.47
N ARG A 217 -6.55 -20.16 11.13
CA ARG A 217 -7.81 -20.71 10.61
C ARG A 217 -8.93 -20.61 11.65
N ALA A 218 -8.68 -21.01 12.89
CA ALA A 218 -9.69 -20.92 13.96
C ALA A 218 -10.13 -19.48 14.24
N VAL A 219 -9.17 -18.55 14.28
CA VAL A 219 -9.40 -17.13 14.55
C VAL A 219 -10.20 -16.49 13.41
N ILE A 220 -9.79 -16.69 12.15
CA ILE A 220 -10.49 -16.11 10.99
C ILE A 220 -11.89 -16.69 10.82
N HIS A 221 -12.04 -18.01 10.97
CA HIS A 221 -13.34 -18.68 10.89
C HIS A 221 -14.33 -18.14 11.94
N ALA A 222 -13.90 -18.07 13.21
CA ALA A 222 -14.71 -17.50 14.27
C ALA A 222 -15.00 -16.01 14.07
N TYR A 223 -14.02 -15.24 13.58
CA TYR A 223 -14.19 -13.83 13.25
C TYR A 223 -15.32 -13.65 12.23
N ASN A 224 -15.31 -14.43 11.15
CA ASN A 224 -16.30 -14.33 10.08
C ASN A 224 -17.72 -14.65 10.57
N ILE A 225 -17.88 -15.68 11.40
CA ILE A 225 -19.18 -16.01 12.04
C ILE A 225 -19.69 -14.85 12.89
N VAL A 226 -18.84 -14.31 13.78
CA VAL A 226 -19.24 -13.23 14.68
C VAL A 226 -19.56 -11.97 13.88
N SER A 227 -18.71 -11.59 12.92
CA SER A 227 -18.90 -10.42 12.07
C SER A 227 -20.21 -10.53 11.28
N ALA A 228 -20.49 -11.68 10.64
CA ALA A 228 -21.76 -11.88 9.93
C ALA A 228 -22.98 -11.63 10.84
N GLY A 229 -22.93 -12.10 12.09
CA GLY A 229 -24.01 -11.88 13.08
C GLY A 229 -24.24 -10.41 13.44
N TYR A 230 -23.19 -9.58 13.50
CA TYR A 230 -23.33 -8.14 13.78
C TYR A 230 -24.00 -7.36 12.64
N PHE A 231 -23.95 -7.87 11.41
CA PHE A 231 -24.44 -7.18 10.22
C PHE A 231 -25.70 -7.80 9.59
N GLU A 232 -26.19 -8.94 10.10
CA GLU A 232 -27.33 -9.70 9.56
C GLU A 232 -28.55 -8.82 9.20
N LYS A 233 -28.86 -7.83 10.04
CA LYS A 233 -30.05 -6.96 9.88
C LYS A 233 -29.77 -5.61 9.23
N LEU A 234 -28.59 -5.44 8.62
CA LEU A 234 -28.12 -4.18 8.04
C LEU A 234 -27.86 -4.30 6.52
N SER A 235 -28.21 -5.46 5.92
CA SER A 235 -27.81 -5.87 4.58
C SER A 235 -28.37 -5.02 3.43
N ASP A 236 -29.41 -4.21 3.69
CA ASP A 236 -29.99 -3.33 2.68
C ASP A 236 -29.11 -2.09 2.41
N ARG A 237 -28.16 -1.78 3.31
CA ARG A 237 -27.22 -0.65 3.18
C ARG A 237 -25.75 -1.01 3.43
N MET A 238 -25.46 -2.11 4.12
CA MET A 238 -24.09 -2.47 4.50
C MET A 238 -23.81 -3.95 4.27
N THR A 239 -22.61 -4.29 3.83
CA THR A 239 -22.16 -5.69 3.76
C THR A 239 -20.76 -5.84 4.36
N PRO A 240 -20.54 -6.73 5.34
CA PRO A 240 -19.19 -6.98 5.85
C PRO A 240 -18.38 -7.77 4.83
N ALA A 241 -17.08 -7.50 4.75
CA ALA A 241 -16.13 -8.29 4.00
C ALA A 241 -15.59 -9.45 4.86
N ALA A 242 -15.84 -10.69 4.42
CA ALA A 242 -15.33 -11.87 5.12
C ALA A 242 -13.82 -12.03 4.90
N ILE A 243 -13.06 -12.37 5.94
CA ILE A 243 -11.61 -12.52 5.86
C ILE A 243 -11.26 -13.87 5.24
N ILE A 244 -10.40 -13.89 4.23
CA ILE A 244 -9.91 -15.10 3.57
C ILE A 244 -8.43 -15.33 3.90
N PRO A 245 -8.06 -16.45 4.55
CA PRO A 245 -6.67 -16.78 4.84
C PRO A 245 -5.97 -17.28 3.58
N MET A 246 -4.84 -16.68 3.23
CA MET A 246 -4.16 -16.94 1.96
C MET A 246 -2.81 -17.65 2.12
N HIS A 247 -2.46 -18.23 3.27
CA HIS A 247 -1.15 -18.89 3.43
C HIS A 247 -1.04 -20.14 2.57
N HIS A 248 -2.14 -20.89 2.46
CA HIS A 248 -2.27 -22.07 1.62
C HIS A 248 -3.56 -22.01 0.77
N PRO A 249 -3.54 -22.50 -0.48
CA PRO A 249 -4.72 -22.50 -1.35
C PRO A 249 -5.94 -23.21 -0.75
N GLU A 250 -5.74 -24.34 -0.07
CA GLU A 250 -6.80 -25.15 0.51
C GLU A 250 -7.51 -24.49 1.69
N GLU A 251 -6.80 -23.73 2.52
CA GLU A 251 -7.45 -22.95 3.59
C GLU A 251 -8.28 -21.79 3.02
N ALA A 252 -7.79 -21.14 1.95
CA ALA A 252 -8.50 -20.07 1.27
C ALA A 252 -9.80 -20.59 0.67
N ILE A 253 -9.74 -21.72 -0.05
CA ILE A 253 -10.90 -22.35 -0.69
C ILE A 253 -11.92 -22.80 0.35
N ALA A 254 -11.49 -23.45 1.43
CA ALA A 254 -12.38 -23.92 2.48
C ALA A 254 -13.13 -22.76 3.14
N GLU A 255 -12.43 -21.68 3.47
CA GLU A 255 -13.06 -20.51 4.08
C GLU A 255 -13.97 -19.78 3.08
N LEU A 256 -13.57 -19.63 1.81
CA LEU A 256 -14.42 -19.09 0.75
C LEU A 256 -15.74 -19.87 0.62
N GLU A 257 -15.68 -21.20 0.57
CA GLU A 257 -16.89 -22.02 0.51
C GLU A 257 -17.76 -21.83 1.75
N PHE A 258 -17.16 -21.80 2.94
CA PHE A 258 -17.88 -21.62 4.19
C PHE A 258 -18.60 -20.26 4.26
N VAL A 259 -17.87 -19.16 4.07
CA VAL A 259 -18.45 -17.81 4.23
C VAL A 259 -19.53 -17.53 3.18
N THR A 260 -19.37 -18.06 1.97
CA THR A 260 -20.39 -17.87 0.91
C THR A 260 -21.61 -18.76 1.10
N ARG A 261 -21.44 -20.04 1.45
CA ARG A 261 -22.55 -21.00 1.53
C ARG A 261 -23.30 -20.95 2.85
N GLU A 262 -22.58 -20.79 3.96
CA GLU A 262 -23.15 -20.84 5.30
C GLU A 262 -23.49 -19.44 5.85
N LEU A 263 -22.68 -18.43 5.53
CA LEU A 263 -22.88 -17.06 6.03
C LEU A 263 -23.49 -16.11 4.98
N GLY A 264 -23.57 -16.52 3.71
CA GLY A 264 -24.10 -15.68 2.63
C GLY A 264 -23.21 -14.48 2.29
N SER A 265 -21.93 -14.50 2.65
CA SER A 265 -21.00 -13.42 2.35
C SER A 265 -20.84 -13.22 0.84
N LYS A 266 -20.89 -11.97 0.41
CA LYS A 266 -20.74 -11.57 -1.01
C LYS A 266 -19.52 -10.68 -1.28
N ALA A 267 -18.87 -10.20 -0.21
CA ALA A 267 -17.61 -9.44 -0.23
C ALA A 267 -16.58 -10.16 0.65
N ALA A 268 -15.30 -10.07 0.29
CA ALA A 268 -14.26 -10.82 0.97
C ALA A 268 -12.90 -10.10 0.95
N MET A 269 -12.29 -9.94 2.12
CA MET A 269 -10.97 -9.36 2.32
C MET A 269 -9.87 -10.43 2.23
N PHE A 270 -8.99 -10.29 1.24
CA PHE A 270 -7.84 -11.17 1.03
C PHE A 270 -6.58 -10.57 1.66
N GLY A 271 -5.82 -11.40 2.38
CA GLY A 271 -4.49 -11.01 2.86
C GLY A 271 -3.43 -11.11 1.74
N SER A 272 -2.49 -10.17 1.68
CA SER A 272 -1.31 -10.19 0.79
C SER A 272 -0.02 -9.78 1.51
N ALA A 273 1.11 -9.94 0.82
CA ALA A 273 2.43 -9.52 1.29
C ALA A 273 2.80 -10.07 2.69
N PHE A 274 2.26 -11.22 3.08
CA PHE A 274 2.61 -11.84 4.36
C PHE A 274 3.99 -12.50 4.25
N PRO A 275 4.76 -12.53 5.36
CA PRO A 275 6.12 -13.07 5.34
C PRO A 275 6.13 -14.60 5.25
N ARG A 276 6.84 -15.16 4.28
CA ARG A 276 7.22 -16.57 4.22
C ARG A 276 8.67 -16.74 4.67
N GLN A 277 8.94 -17.79 5.45
CA GLN A 277 10.29 -18.10 5.90
C GLN A 277 11.19 -18.49 4.72
N VAL A 278 12.43 -18.03 4.76
CA VAL A 278 13.46 -18.46 3.82
C VAL A 278 13.93 -19.86 4.22
N GLU A 279 13.66 -20.86 3.38
CA GLU A 279 13.92 -22.28 3.66
C GLU A 279 15.38 -22.57 4.05
N SER A 280 16.33 -21.85 3.45
CA SER A 280 17.76 -22.05 3.72
C SER A 280 18.22 -21.52 5.08
N VAL A 281 17.38 -20.80 5.82
CA VAL A 281 17.71 -20.23 7.13
C VAL A 281 17.19 -21.16 8.23
N LYS A 282 18.07 -21.51 9.17
CA LYS A 282 17.68 -22.31 10.34
C LYS A 282 16.76 -21.48 11.24
N PRO A 283 15.71 -22.08 11.83
CA PRO A 283 14.83 -21.38 12.76
C PRO A 283 15.60 -20.74 13.92
N ASP A 284 15.37 -19.45 14.13
CA ASP A 284 15.90 -18.63 15.22
C ASP A 284 14.84 -17.59 15.64
N PRO A 285 14.29 -17.65 16.86
CA PRO A 285 13.21 -16.76 17.29
C PRO A 285 13.49 -15.25 17.18
N GLU A 286 14.76 -14.81 17.25
CA GLU A 286 15.10 -13.39 17.12
C GLU A 286 15.35 -12.98 15.67
N ALA A 287 15.82 -13.91 14.82
CA ALA A 287 16.15 -13.67 13.41
C ALA A 287 15.04 -14.04 12.41
N ASP A 288 14.09 -14.93 12.76
CA ASP A 288 13.06 -15.47 11.87
C ASP A 288 12.18 -14.41 11.20
N ARG A 289 12.03 -13.25 11.84
CA ARG A 289 11.26 -12.13 11.26
C ARG A 289 12.01 -11.37 10.16
N PHE A 290 13.33 -11.52 10.07
CA PHE A 290 14.17 -10.91 9.04
C PHE A 290 14.50 -11.91 7.92
N ALA A 291 14.51 -13.20 8.25
CA ALA A 291 14.75 -14.30 7.30
C ALA A 291 13.48 -14.64 6.51
N VAL A 292 12.88 -13.64 5.86
CA VAL A 292 11.61 -13.78 5.15
C VAL A 292 11.64 -13.17 3.76
N TRP A 293 10.82 -13.71 2.88
CA TRP A 293 10.38 -13.08 1.65
C TRP A 293 8.85 -12.89 1.70
N TYR A 294 8.27 -12.11 0.80
CA TYR A 294 6.85 -11.74 0.88
C TYR A 294 6.06 -12.33 -0.30
N GLU A 295 4.94 -12.97 0.02
CA GLU A 295 4.07 -13.62 -0.96
C GLU A 295 3.27 -12.61 -1.80
N VAL A 296 3.15 -12.89 -3.11
CA VAL A 296 2.46 -12.05 -4.11
C VAL A 296 1.48 -12.83 -5.02
N PHE A 297 1.25 -14.12 -4.75
CA PHE A 297 0.19 -14.98 -5.32
C PHE A 297 0.16 -15.10 -6.86
N GLY A 298 1.33 -15.18 -7.49
CA GLY A 298 1.41 -15.37 -8.93
C GLY A 298 2.81 -15.78 -9.34
N ILE A 299 3.64 -14.79 -9.67
CA ILE A 299 5.04 -15.04 -9.97
C ILE A 299 5.77 -15.63 -8.75
N ASP A 300 6.56 -16.68 -8.99
CA ASP A 300 7.45 -17.36 -8.03
C ASP A 300 6.84 -17.86 -6.71
N SER A 301 5.51 -17.96 -6.62
CA SER A 301 4.86 -18.55 -5.46
C SER A 301 5.14 -20.07 -5.38
N PRO A 302 5.43 -20.63 -4.19
CA PRO A 302 5.62 -22.07 -4.00
C PRO A 302 4.31 -22.86 -4.14
N TYR A 303 3.16 -22.18 -4.15
CA TYR A 303 1.85 -22.79 -4.28
C TYR A 303 1.15 -22.32 -5.56
N ASP A 304 0.34 -23.20 -6.13
CA ASP A 304 -0.57 -22.84 -7.20
C ASP A 304 -1.87 -22.26 -6.61
N TYR A 305 -2.11 -20.96 -6.88
CA TYR A 305 -3.32 -20.25 -6.45
C TYR A 305 -4.43 -20.23 -7.52
N ASP A 306 -4.20 -20.79 -8.72
CA ASP A 306 -5.25 -20.89 -9.75
C ASP A 306 -6.54 -21.59 -9.24
N PRO A 307 -6.46 -22.64 -8.38
CA PRO A 307 -7.67 -23.20 -7.76
C PRO A 307 -8.45 -22.21 -6.89
N VAL A 308 -7.76 -21.28 -6.22
CA VAL A 308 -8.41 -20.21 -5.43
C VAL A 308 -9.14 -19.25 -6.36
N TRP A 309 -8.50 -18.85 -7.46
CA TRP A 309 -9.09 -17.94 -8.44
C TRP A 309 -10.29 -18.56 -9.16
N SER A 310 -10.18 -19.84 -9.55
CA SER A 310 -11.33 -20.59 -10.05
C SER A 310 -12.47 -20.61 -9.03
N ARG A 311 -12.14 -20.79 -7.75
CA ARG A 311 -13.15 -20.80 -6.69
C ARG A 311 -13.82 -19.43 -6.50
N CYS A 312 -13.06 -18.34 -6.55
CA CYS A 312 -13.59 -16.98 -6.53
C CYS A 312 -14.56 -16.73 -7.69
N ARG A 313 -14.25 -17.23 -8.89
CA ARG A 313 -15.17 -17.19 -10.03
C ARG A 313 -16.45 -17.96 -9.75
N ASP A 314 -16.33 -19.21 -9.34
CA ASP A 314 -17.48 -20.11 -9.15
C ASP A 314 -18.42 -19.59 -8.05
N LEU A 315 -17.85 -19.01 -6.99
CA LEU A 315 -18.58 -18.41 -5.87
C LEU A 315 -18.94 -16.94 -6.09
N LYS A 316 -18.56 -16.35 -7.23
CA LYS A 316 -18.82 -14.95 -7.58
C LYS A 316 -18.27 -13.95 -6.56
N ILE A 317 -17.06 -14.20 -6.06
CA ILE A 317 -16.33 -13.32 -5.12
C ILE A 317 -15.22 -12.58 -5.86
N ALA A 318 -15.19 -11.26 -5.71
CA ALA A 318 -14.11 -10.42 -6.22
C ALA A 318 -12.98 -10.42 -5.19
N PRO A 319 -11.73 -10.75 -5.55
CA PRO A 319 -10.64 -10.70 -4.60
C PRO A 319 -10.26 -9.25 -4.27
N THR A 320 -10.64 -8.77 -3.10
CA THR A 320 -10.28 -7.44 -2.61
C THR A 320 -9.18 -7.55 -1.56
N PHE A 321 -7.96 -7.15 -1.93
CA PHE A 321 -6.79 -7.21 -1.07
C PHE A 321 -6.72 -5.99 -0.16
N HIS A 322 -6.60 -6.25 1.14
CA HIS A 322 -6.43 -5.23 2.17
C HIS A 322 -5.34 -5.71 3.12
N SER A 323 -4.13 -5.17 2.97
CA SER A 323 -2.95 -5.64 3.71
C SER A 323 -1.91 -4.55 3.87
N THR A 324 -1.54 -4.31 5.12
CA THR A 324 -0.53 -3.33 5.50
C THR A 324 0.86 -3.75 5.01
N GLY A 325 1.68 -2.84 4.50
CA GLY A 325 3.14 -3.03 4.32
C GLY A 325 3.98 -2.48 5.49
N SER A 326 3.34 -2.01 6.58
CA SER A 326 4.06 -1.45 7.73
C SER A 326 4.79 -2.53 8.49
N ASN A 327 5.92 -2.17 9.12
CA ASN A 327 6.78 -3.09 9.85
C ASN A 327 7.37 -4.20 8.94
N GLN A 328 7.47 -3.94 7.64
CA GLN A 328 8.10 -4.79 6.63
C GLN A 328 9.12 -3.99 5.83
N ALA A 329 10.17 -4.69 5.39
CA ALA A 329 11.24 -4.14 4.54
C ALA A 329 11.71 -2.73 4.99
N LEU A 330 11.53 -1.73 4.13
CA LEU A 330 11.99 -0.35 4.36
C LEU A 330 11.11 0.43 5.35
N ARG A 331 9.91 -0.03 5.70
CA ARG A 331 8.97 0.65 6.62
C ARG A 331 9.14 0.18 8.06
N ASN A 332 10.37 0.32 8.56
CA ASN A 332 10.78 -0.24 9.86
C ASN A 332 11.51 0.76 10.77
N SER A 333 11.06 2.02 10.80
CA SER A 333 11.57 3.04 11.72
C SER A 333 11.12 2.75 13.16
N PRO A 334 12.04 2.62 14.13
CA PRO A 334 11.70 2.31 15.53
C PRO A 334 11.13 3.51 16.30
N THR A 335 11.10 4.69 15.69
CA THR A 335 10.70 5.95 16.35
C THR A 335 9.70 6.79 15.56
N ASN A 336 9.38 6.44 14.32
CA ASN A 336 8.50 7.28 13.48
C ASN A 336 7.40 6.42 12.85
N PHE A 337 6.18 6.56 13.37
CA PHE A 337 4.99 5.90 12.84
C PHE A 337 4.66 6.35 11.42
N VAL A 338 4.70 7.67 11.15
CA VAL A 338 4.36 8.24 9.84
C VAL A 338 5.27 7.68 8.74
N TYR A 339 6.56 7.52 9.01
CA TYR A 339 7.48 6.86 8.07
C TYR A 339 7.11 5.39 7.78
N ASN A 340 6.55 4.69 8.76
CA ASN A 340 6.10 3.30 8.59
C ASN A 340 4.70 3.21 7.95
N HIS A 341 3.91 4.28 8.06
CA HIS A 341 2.52 4.35 7.61
C HIS A 341 2.43 4.79 6.16
N ILE A 342 3.07 5.89 5.76
CA ILE A 342 2.89 6.45 4.40
C ILE A 342 3.17 5.40 3.32
N GLY A 343 2.17 5.21 2.44
CA GLY A 343 2.20 4.32 1.29
C GLY A 343 2.34 2.83 1.64
N HIS A 344 2.02 2.40 2.86
CA HIS A 344 2.18 1.01 3.26
C HIS A 344 1.17 0.06 2.59
N PHE A 345 -0.08 0.47 2.41
CA PHE A 345 -1.06 -0.30 1.63
C PHE A 345 -0.71 -0.28 0.14
N ALA A 346 -0.29 0.87 -0.39
CA ALA A 346 0.22 1.00 -1.75
C ALA A 346 1.38 0.02 -2.05
N ASP A 347 2.30 -0.20 -1.10
CA ASP A 347 3.42 -1.12 -1.27
C ASP A 347 2.99 -2.58 -1.40
N ALA A 348 2.12 -3.04 -0.49
CA ALA A 348 1.58 -4.39 -0.50
C ALA A 348 0.68 -4.62 -1.73
N GLY A 349 -0.18 -3.65 -2.05
CA GLY A 349 -1.04 -3.66 -3.24
C GLY A 349 -0.23 -3.67 -4.53
N HIS A 350 0.81 -2.85 -4.64
CA HIS A 350 1.72 -2.82 -5.78
C HIS A 350 2.43 -4.16 -5.98
N ALA A 351 2.96 -4.75 -4.91
CA ALA A 351 3.62 -6.06 -4.99
C ALA A 351 2.66 -7.16 -5.44
N ALA A 352 1.47 -7.26 -4.84
CA ALA A 352 0.46 -8.25 -5.20
C ALA A 352 -0.07 -8.05 -6.62
N CYS A 353 -0.45 -6.82 -7.00
CA CYS A 353 -0.92 -6.47 -8.35
C CYS A 353 0.09 -6.86 -9.42
N LYS A 354 1.36 -6.48 -9.23
CA LYS A 354 2.45 -6.85 -10.13
C LYS A 354 2.69 -8.35 -10.20
N GLY A 355 2.66 -9.04 -9.05
CA GLY A 355 2.84 -10.49 -8.97
C GLY A 355 1.75 -11.28 -9.68
N ILE A 356 0.49 -10.86 -9.52
CA ILE A 356 -0.67 -11.41 -10.22
C ILE A 356 -0.57 -11.16 -11.73
N PHE A 357 -0.22 -9.94 -12.14
CA PHE A 357 -0.10 -9.57 -13.55
C PHE A 357 1.04 -10.33 -14.26
N LEU A 358 2.28 -10.24 -13.76
CA LEU A 358 3.44 -10.92 -14.35
C LEU A 358 3.38 -12.44 -14.17
N GLY A 359 2.66 -12.92 -13.15
CA GLY A 359 2.29 -14.32 -13.01
C GLY A 359 1.32 -14.82 -14.10
N GLY A 360 0.77 -13.93 -14.94
CA GLY A 360 -0.19 -14.25 -16.00
C GLY A 360 -1.59 -14.59 -15.48
N VAL A 361 -1.90 -14.27 -14.22
CA VAL A 361 -3.17 -14.65 -13.59
C VAL A 361 -4.35 -13.97 -14.28
N THR A 362 -4.26 -12.67 -14.58
CA THR A 362 -5.32 -11.95 -15.31
C THR A 362 -5.52 -12.45 -16.73
N ARG A 363 -4.52 -13.11 -17.33
CA ARG A 363 -4.67 -13.78 -18.62
C ARG A 363 -5.41 -15.11 -18.51
N ARG A 364 -5.24 -15.84 -17.40
CA ARG A 364 -5.93 -17.11 -17.13
C ARG A 364 -7.35 -16.91 -16.58
N PHE A 365 -7.58 -15.81 -15.87
CA PHE A 365 -8.86 -15.44 -15.26
C PHE A 365 -9.30 -14.01 -15.63
N PRO A 366 -9.49 -13.69 -16.93
CA PRO A 366 -9.87 -12.35 -17.40
C PRO A 366 -11.27 -11.88 -16.92
N GLU A 367 -12.11 -12.81 -16.48
CA GLU A 367 -13.44 -12.56 -15.92
C GLU A 367 -13.40 -12.00 -14.49
N LEU A 368 -12.31 -12.22 -13.74
CA LEU A 368 -12.21 -11.76 -12.36
C LEU A 368 -11.98 -10.25 -12.27
N ARG A 369 -12.50 -9.65 -11.20
CA ARG A 369 -12.25 -8.27 -10.82
C ARG A 369 -11.52 -8.27 -9.48
N TRP A 370 -10.45 -7.48 -9.38
CA TRP A 370 -9.55 -7.46 -8.24
C TRP A 370 -9.46 -6.06 -7.69
N ALA A 371 -9.46 -5.92 -6.37
CA ALA A 371 -9.23 -4.62 -5.74
C ALA A 371 -8.01 -4.63 -4.84
N PHE A 372 -7.34 -3.48 -4.76
CA PHE A 372 -6.25 -3.20 -3.83
C PHE A 372 -6.61 -1.95 -3.06
N LEU A 373 -6.89 -2.12 -1.77
CA LEU A 373 -7.57 -1.11 -0.96
C LEU A 373 -6.60 -0.21 -0.18
N GLU A 374 -7.07 0.99 0.16
CA GLU A 374 -6.37 1.99 0.98
C GLU A 374 -4.98 2.45 0.45
N GLY A 375 -4.67 2.14 -0.81
CA GLY A 375 -3.38 2.45 -1.44
C GLY A 375 -3.41 3.70 -2.33
N GLY A 376 -4.59 4.19 -2.67
CA GLY A 376 -4.78 5.17 -3.75
C GLY A 376 -4.51 4.58 -5.13
N VAL A 377 -4.74 5.38 -6.18
CA VAL A 377 -4.55 4.97 -7.58
C VAL A 377 -3.22 5.45 -8.19
N GLY A 378 -2.53 6.37 -7.53
CA GLY A 378 -1.27 6.96 -8.03
C GLY A 378 -0.18 5.93 -8.33
N TRP A 379 0.06 4.98 -7.41
CA TRP A 379 1.04 3.90 -7.63
C TRP A 379 0.62 2.96 -8.76
N ALA A 380 -0.69 2.78 -8.98
CA ALA A 380 -1.20 1.89 -10.02
C ALA A 380 -1.04 2.49 -11.42
N ALA A 381 -1.25 3.81 -11.55
CA ALA A 381 -0.95 4.53 -12.79
C ALA A 381 0.53 4.46 -13.15
N GLN A 382 1.41 4.63 -12.14
CA GLN A 382 2.85 4.45 -12.34
C GLN A 382 3.18 3.01 -12.76
N LEU A 383 2.68 2.01 -12.02
CA LEU A 383 2.91 0.59 -12.34
C LEU A 383 2.44 0.24 -13.75
N PHE A 384 1.30 0.78 -14.19
CA PHE A 384 0.78 0.52 -15.53
C PHE A 384 1.72 1.03 -16.62
N GLY A 385 2.24 2.26 -16.47
CA GLY A 385 3.27 2.82 -17.35
C GLY A 385 4.57 1.99 -17.30
N ASP A 386 5.06 1.71 -16.10
CA ASP A 386 6.29 0.95 -15.86
C ASP A 386 6.24 -0.41 -16.55
N LEU A 387 5.14 -1.17 -16.41
CA LEU A 387 5.00 -2.49 -17.05
C LEU A 387 5.09 -2.41 -18.58
N ILE A 388 4.47 -1.40 -19.21
CA ILE A 388 4.50 -1.22 -20.66
C ILE A 388 5.91 -0.85 -21.12
N GLU A 389 6.54 0.11 -20.47
CA GLU A 389 7.90 0.55 -20.81
C GLU A 389 8.92 -0.60 -20.65
N HIS A 390 8.76 -1.42 -19.62
CA HIS A 390 9.63 -2.58 -19.42
C HIS A 390 9.32 -3.67 -20.44
N TRP A 391 8.05 -3.90 -20.80
CA TRP A 391 7.70 -4.85 -21.85
C TRP A 391 8.37 -4.50 -23.18
N GLU A 392 8.41 -3.22 -23.57
CA GLU A 392 9.10 -2.75 -24.79
C GLU A 392 10.61 -3.08 -24.83
N ARG A 393 11.20 -3.41 -23.68
CA ARG A 393 12.64 -3.68 -23.51
C ARG A 393 12.96 -5.12 -23.11
N ARG A 394 12.00 -5.83 -22.50
CA ARG A 394 12.23 -7.11 -21.81
C ARG A 394 11.38 -8.27 -22.33
N ASN A 395 10.51 -8.06 -23.32
CA ASN A 395 9.92 -9.17 -24.06
C ASN A 395 10.96 -9.84 -24.98
N ILE A 396 10.71 -11.09 -25.42
CA ILE A 396 11.69 -11.86 -26.19
C ILE A 396 12.17 -11.16 -27.47
N ARG A 397 11.29 -10.43 -28.16
CA ARG A 397 11.64 -9.70 -29.39
C ARG A 397 12.51 -8.48 -29.08
N ALA A 398 12.25 -7.81 -27.98
CA ALA A 398 13.06 -6.66 -27.54
C ALA A 398 14.46 -7.11 -27.08
N LEU A 399 14.54 -8.25 -26.39
CA LEU A 399 15.80 -8.84 -25.94
C LEU A 399 16.74 -9.22 -27.08
N GLU A 400 16.23 -9.43 -28.30
CA GLU A 400 17.09 -9.57 -29.47
C GLU A 400 18.08 -8.41 -29.60
N ASN A 401 17.71 -7.18 -29.23
CA ASN A 401 18.61 -6.01 -29.27
C ASN A 401 19.69 -6.04 -28.19
N MET A 402 19.44 -6.78 -27.10
CA MET A 402 20.32 -6.90 -25.95
C MET A 402 21.24 -8.13 -26.05
N LYS A 403 21.14 -8.91 -27.13
CA LYS A 403 21.97 -10.08 -27.36
C LYS A 403 23.46 -9.70 -27.37
N PRO A 404 24.30 -10.33 -26.52
CA PRO A 404 25.74 -10.11 -26.47
C PRO A 404 26.43 -10.10 -27.84
N GLU A 405 25.97 -10.94 -28.77
CA GLU A 405 26.55 -11.13 -30.10
C GLU A 405 26.36 -9.91 -31.02
N LYS A 406 25.44 -9.00 -30.69
CA LYS A 406 25.20 -7.79 -31.49
C LYS A 406 26.22 -6.67 -31.23
N LEU A 407 27.05 -6.78 -30.19
CA LEU A 407 28.06 -5.76 -29.91
C LEU A 407 29.14 -5.74 -31.00
N ASP A 408 29.26 -4.62 -31.73
CA ASP A 408 30.37 -4.38 -32.65
C ASP A 408 31.64 -4.02 -31.86
N LYS A 409 32.39 -5.07 -31.51
CA LYS A 409 33.63 -4.98 -30.73
C LYS A 409 34.70 -4.14 -31.44
N MET A 410 34.76 -4.20 -32.77
CA MET A 410 35.74 -3.43 -33.56
C MET A 410 35.40 -1.95 -33.53
N LYS A 411 34.11 -1.60 -33.68
CA LYS A 411 33.65 -0.23 -33.53
C LYS A 411 33.92 0.30 -32.15
N LEU A 412 33.64 -0.48 -31.10
CA LEU A 412 33.94 -0.11 -29.71
C LEU A 412 35.44 0.20 -29.53
N LEU A 413 36.34 -0.70 -29.96
CA LEU A 413 37.78 -0.47 -29.91
C LEU A 413 38.19 0.82 -30.64
N SER A 414 37.65 1.07 -31.84
CA SER A 414 37.94 2.27 -32.63
C SER A 414 37.49 3.57 -31.95
N LEU A 415 36.36 3.53 -31.23
CA LEU A 415 35.85 4.69 -30.49
C LEU A 415 36.73 4.97 -29.27
N VAL A 416 37.07 3.93 -28.50
CA VAL A 416 37.93 4.07 -27.32
C VAL A 416 39.29 4.65 -27.69
N GLU A 417 39.88 4.20 -28.80
CA GLU A 417 41.11 4.77 -29.35
C GLU A 417 40.91 6.23 -29.79
N LYS A 418 39.87 6.52 -30.59
CA LYS A 418 39.58 7.87 -31.09
C LYS A 418 39.40 8.90 -29.97
N TYR A 419 38.78 8.52 -28.87
CA TYR A 419 38.51 9.43 -27.74
C TYR A 419 39.63 9.43 -26.67
N GLY A 420 40.74 8.70 -26.89
CA GLY A 420 41.95 8.83 -26.08
C GLY A 420 41.96 8.05 -24.75
N TYR A 421 41.14 7.01 -24.61
CA TYR A 421 41.07 6.21 -23.36
C TYR A 421 42.02 5.00 -23.42
N GLY A 422 43.33 5.25 -23.30
CA GLY A 422 44.40 4.25 -23.46
C GLY A 422 44.27 3.03 -22.54
N ASP A 423 43.93 3.23 -21.26
CA ASP A 423 43.77 2.14 -20.29
C ASP A 423 42.56 1.25 -20.62
N MET A 424 41.45 1.84 -21.08
CA MET A 424 40.29 1.08 -21.54
C MET A 424 40.62 0.27 -22.80
N LEU A 425 41.38 0.86 -23.72
CA LEU A 425 41.80 0.18 -24.96
C LEU A 425 42.67 -1.03 -24.65
N ALA A 426 43.63 -0.91 -23.72
CA ALA A 426 44.47 -2.01 -23.28
C ALA A 426 43.64 -3.13 -22.63
N ALA A 427 42.72 -2.77 -21.72
CA ALA A 427 41.84 -3.73 -21.05
C ALA A 427 40.89 -4.44 -22.03
N LEU A 428 40.30 -3.73 -23.00
CA LEU A 428 39.45 -4.31 -24.03
C LEU A 428 40.25 -5.24 -24.95
N LYS A 429 41.45 -4.85 -25.38
CA LYS A 429 42.33 -5.71 -26.19
C LYS A 429 42.70 -6.99 -25.45
N ALA A 430 43.02 -6.90 -24.16
CA ALA A 430 43.28 -8.07 -23.31
C ALA A 430 42.07 -9.02 -23.21
N ARG A 431 40.86 -8.51 -23.42
CA ARG A 431 39.59 -9.26 -23.40
C ARG A 431 38.99 -9.48 -24.80
N ASN A 432 39.82 -9.43 -25.84
CA ASN A 432 39.39 -9.62 -27.24
C ASN A 432 38.19 -8.74 -27.66
N GLY A 433 38.19 -7.48 -27.21
CA GLY A 433 37.16 -6.48 -27.48
C GLY A 433 35.87 -6.64 -26.67
N THR A 434 35.80 -7.59 -25.73
CA THR A 434 34.65 -7.76 -24.84
C THR A 434 34.76 -6.82 -23.62
N PRO A 435 33.78 -5.93 -23.38
CA PRO A 435 33.75 -5.08 -22.21
C PRO A 435 33.41 -5.87 -20.93
N ASP A 436 32.40 -6.75 -21.01
CA ASP A 436 31.80 -7.42 -19.86
C ASP A 436 31.88 -8.95 -20.04
N PRO A 437 32.76 -9.67 -19.31
CA PRO A 437 32.90 -11.12 -19.42
C PRO A 437 31.62 -11.92 -19.13
N GLU A 438 30.78 -11.39 -18.25
CA GLU A 438 29.52 -11.98 -17.79
C GLU A 438 28.32 -11.69 -18.70
N MET A 439 28.50 -11.02 -19.85
CA MET A 439 27.42 -10.59 -20.73
C MET A 439 26.48 -11.72 -21.19
N HIS A 440 26.95 -12.98 -21.22
CA HIS A 440 26.16 -14.14 -21.62
C HIS A 440 25.39 -14.79 -20.44
N ASN A 441 25.56 -14.31 -19.21
CA ASN A 441 24.90 -14.87 -18.04
C ASN A 441 23.41 -14.51 -18.05
N THR A 442 22.56 -15.51 -18.03
CA THR A 442 21.09 -15.34 -17.95
C THR A 442 20.53 -15.64 -16.56
N GLY A 443 21.39 -15.95 -15.59
CA GLY A 443 20.98 -16.44 -14.27
C GLY A 443 20.42 -17.87 -14.30
N GLY A 444 20.60 -18.61 -15.40
CA GLY A 444 20.10 -19.98 -15.55
C GLY A 444 18.62 -20.07 -15.94
N LEU A 445 18.00 -18.95 -16.34
CA LEU A 445 16.63 -18.93 -16.82
C LEU A 445 16.52 -19.60 -18.21
N GLU A 446 15.55 -20.51 -18.34
CA GLU A 446 15.20 -21.15 -19.62
C GLU A 446 14.37 -20.22 -20.52
N ASP A 447 13.39 -19.53 -19.92
CA ASP A 447 12.59 -18.51 -20.57
C ASP A 447 13.11 -17.13 -20.18
N LEU A 448 13.63 -16.40 -21.16
CA LEU A 448 14.20 -15.06 -20.93
C LEU A 448 13.16 -13.95 -21.05
N ASP A 449 11.94 -14.26 -21.52
CA ASP A 449 10.88 -13.27 -21.65
C ASP A 449 10.19 -13.04 -20.30
N ASP A 450 10.50 -11.91 -19.67
CA ASP A 450 9.94 -11.52 -18.37
C ASP A 450 8.40 -11.41 -18.38
N PHE A 451 7.76 -11.35 -19.56
CA PHE A 451 6.33 -11.21 -19.77
C PHE A 451 5.68 -12.42 -20.44
N SER A 452 6.39 -13.55 -20.56
CA SER A 452 5.91 -14.72 -21.31
C SER A 452 4.54 -15.22 -20.85
N ARG A 453 4.28 -15.17 -19.54
CA ARG A 453 3.01 -15.58 -18.92
C ARG A 453 1.85 -14.64 -19.24
N CYS A 454 2.12 -13.36 -19.47
CA CYS A 454 1.10 -12.37 -19.86
C CYS A 454 0.64 -12.59 -21.32
N LYS A 455 1.51 -13.13 -22.19
CA LYS A 455 1.24 -13.37 -23.61
C LYS A 455 0.73 -12.12 -24.34
N ILE A 456 1.35 -10.97 -24.11
CA ILE A 456 0.93 -9.69 -24.72
C ILE A 456 1.28 -9.69 -26.22
N THR A 457 0.28 -9.42 -27.06
CA THR A 457 0.41 -9.43 -28.54
C THR A 457 -0.08 -8.14 -29.19
N ARG A 458 -0.92 -7.36 -28.50
CA ARG A 458 -1.53 -6.13 -29.01
C ARG A 458 -1.76 -5.11 -27.88
N LYS A 459 -1.91 -3.83 -28.23
CA LYS A 459 -2.17 -2.74 -27.26
C LYS A 459 -3.37 -3.02 -26.36
N GLN A 460 -4.43 -3.60 -26.94
CA GLN A 460 -5.66 -3.93 -26.21
C GLN A 460 -5.43 -4.91 -25.05
N ASP A 461 -4.42 -5.79 -25.13
CA ASP A 461 -4.11 -6.71 -24.03
C ASP A 461 -3.76 -5.96 -22.73
N TRP A 462 -3.16 -4.77 -22.81
CA TRP A 462 -2.87 -3.96 -21.62
C TRP A 462 -4.12 -3.44 -20.94
N VAL A 463 -5.12 -3.06 -21.73
CA VAL A 463 -6.40 -2.61 -21.20
C VAL A 463 -7.13 -3.82 -20.60
N ASP A 464 -7.26 -4.91 -21.37
CA ASP A 464 -8.00 -6.10 -20.97
C ASP A 464 -7.41 -6.81 -19.74
N LEU A 465 -6.08 -6.81 -19.58
CA LEU A 465 -5.39 -7.55 -18.52
C LEU A 465 -5.01 -6.70 -17.29
N PHE A 466 -5.03 -5.38 -17.39
CA PHE A 466 -4.65 -4.47 -16.29
C PHE A 466 -5.74 -3.45 -16.00
N ALA A 467 -6.04 -2.56 -16.95
CA ALA A 467 -6.94 -1.43 -16.71
C ALA A 467 -8.40 -1.85 -16.50
N THR A 468 -8.86 -2.94 -17.13
CA THR A 468 -10.21 -3.48 -16.95
C THR A 468 -10.40 -4.25 -15.64
N PRO A 469 -9.52 -5.20 -15.25
CA PRO A 469 -9.79 -6.06 -14.09
C PRO A 469 -9.35 -5.47 -12.74
N PHE A 470 -8.48 -4.46 -12.70
CA PHE A 470 -7.93 -3.93 -11.44
C PHE A 470 -8.61 -2.66 -10.95
N TYR A 471 -8.91 -2.64 -9.66
CA TYR A 471 -9.60 -1.57 -8.92
C TYR A 471 -8.74 -1.12 -7.74
N PHE A 472 -8.82 0.16 -7.40
CA PHE A 472 -7.92 0.79 -6.44
C PHE A 472 -8.72 1.60 -5.42
N GLY A 473 -8.69 1.19 -4.16
CA GLY A 473 -9.33 1.92 -3.05
C GLY A 473 -8.58 3.21 -2.77
N CYS A 474 -9.32 4.31 -2.77
CA CYS A 474 -8.76 5.65 -2.72
C CYS A 474 -9.43 6.49 -1.63
N GLU A 475 -8.62 6.98 -0.71
CA GLU A 475 -9.03 7.97 0.28
C GLU A 475 -9.59 9.23 -0.42
N ALA A 476 -10.54 9.86 0.25
CA ALA A 476 -11.36 10.93 -0.31
C ALA A 476 -10.55 12.17 -0.69
N ASP A 477 -9.60 12.57 0.15
CA ASP A 477 -8.81 13.80 0.02
C ASP A 477 -7.58 13.64 -0.91
N ASP A 478 -7.34 12.44 -1.45
CA ASP A 478 -6.22 12.19 -2.35
C ASP A 478 -6.43 12.82 -3.74
N ARG A 479 -5.77 13.96 -3.97
CA ARG A 479 -5.75 14.62 -5.29
C ARG A 479 -5.21 13.75 -6.41
N MET A 480 -4.40 12.73 -6.11
CA MET A 480 -3.91 11.79 -7.11
C MET A 480 -5.02 10.91 -7.69
N ASN A 481 -6.22 10.87 -7.09
CA ASN A 481 -7.39 10.20 -7.67
C ASN A 481 -7.71 10.70 -9.08
N SER A 482 -7.42 11.97 -9.37
CA SER A 482 -7.57 12.56 -10.70
C SER A 482 -6.76 11.86 -11.80
N ILE A 483 -5.63 11.23 -11.46
CA ILE A 483 -4.79 10.54 -12.44
C ILE A 483 -5.49 9.32 -13.06
N ALA A 484 -6.43 8.70 -12.33
CA ALA A 484 -7.20 7.57 -12.85
C ALA A 484 -8.03 7.93 -14.08
N PHE A 485 -8.45 9.19 -14.17
CA PHE A 485 -9.33 9.71 -15.21
C PHE A 485 -8.59 10.59 -16.23
N GLY A 486 -7.32 10.87 -15.97
CA GLY A 486 -6.48 11.72 -16.80
C GLY A 486 -5.98 11.05 -18.07
N LYS A 487 -5.57 11.87 -19.04
CA LYS A 487 -5.01 11.43 -20.34
C LYS A 487 -3.57 10.90 -20.26
N VAL A 488 -2.96 10.95 -19.08
CA VAL A 488 -1.56 10.55 -18.85
C VAL A 488 -1.39 9.03 -18.85
N ASN A 489 -2.47 8.29 -18.56
CA ASN A 489 -2.43 6.84 -18.59
C ASN A 489 -2.23 6.33 -20.02
N PRO A 490 -1.36 5.32 -20.23
CA PRO A 490 -1.15 4.70 -21.52
C PRO A 490 -2.46 4.34 -22.24
N PHE A 491 -2.48 4.58 -23.55
CA PHE A 491 -3.64 4.39 -24.43
C PHE A 491 -4.88 5.23 -24.09
N GLY A 492 -4.76 6.22 -23.20
CA GLY A 492 -5.90 6.99 -22.70
C GLY A 492 -6.84 6.16 -21.82
N ALA A 493 -6.35 5.04 -21.28
CA ALA A 493 -7.14 4.16 -20.41
C ALA A 493 -7.52 4.88 -19.11
N LYS A 494 -8.77 4.69 -18.68
CA LYS A 494 -9.17 5.05 -17.33
C LYS A 494 -8.87 3.89 -16.39
N LEU A 495 -8.33 4.19 -15.21
CA LEU A 495 -8.15 3.21 -14.15
C LEU A 495 -9.37 3.23 -13.20
N ASN A 496 -9.67 2.10 -12.58
CA ASN A 496 -10.85 1.98 -11.74
C ASN A 496 -10.56 2.42 -10.29
N ALA A 497 -10.46 3.73 -10.06
CA ALA A 497 -10.45 4.29 -8.71
C ALA A 497 -11.83 4.11 -8.06
N ILE A 498 -11.88 3.58 -6.84
CA ILE A 498 -13.11 3.47 -6.03
C ILE A 498 -12.98 4.37 -4.81
N TYR A 499 -14.06 5.07 -4.50
CA TYR A 499 -14.17 5.88 -3.28
C TYR A 499 -14.13 5.00 -2.04
N SER A 500 -13.20 5.31 -1.15
CA SER A 500 -12.92 4.63 0.11
C SER A 500 -12.90 5.70 1.20
N SER A 501 -13.80 5.62 2.17
CA SER A 501 -13.86 6.66 3.21
C SER A 501 -12.85 6.45 4.34
N ASP A 502 -12.38 5.22 4.54
CA ASP A 502 -11.54 4.78 5.66
C ASP A 502 -12.07 5.16 7.07
N VAL A 503 -13.39 5.32 7.19
CA VAL A 503 -14.05 5.75 8.42
C VAL A 503 -13.73 4.83 9.61
N GLY A 504 -13.19 5.40 10.70
CA GLY A 504 -12.79 4.67 11.90
C GLY A 504 -11.27 4.61 12.15
N HIS A 505 -10.49 5.13 11.21
CA HIS A 505 -9.05 5.38 11.33
C HIS A 505 -8.72 6.86 11.47
N PHE A 506 -7.49 7.17 11.92
CA PHE A 506 -7.06 8.44 12.55
C PHE A 506 -7.05 9.67 11.62
N ASP A 507 -7.04 9.42 10.33
CA ASP A 507 -7.10 10.33 9.19
C ASP A 507 -8.51 10.93 9.01
N VAL A 508 -9.58 10.19 9.35
CA VAL A 508 -10.96 10.68 9.27
C VAL A 508 -11.42 11.32 10.59
N ILE A 509 -11.19 12.62 10.76
CA ILE A 509 -11.52 13.32 12.03
C ILE A 509 -13.03 13.44 12.24
N ASP A 510 -13.78 13.71 11.17
CA ASP A 510 -15.24 13.77 11.14
C ASP A 510 -15.75 12.92 9.98
N MET A 511 -16.65 11.96 10.26
CA MET A 511 -17.20 11.05 9.26
C MET A 511 -18.05 11.76 8.19
N ARG A 512 -18.32 13.05 8.36
CA ARG A 512 -19.02 13.89 7.38
C ARG A 512 -18.08 14.57 6.38
N ASP A 513 -16.76 14.51 6.58
CA ASP A 513 -15.79 15.18 5.71
C ASP A 513 -15.47 14.41 4.41
N PRO A 514 -15.41 13.06 4.39
CA PRO A 514 -14.94 12.31 3.20
C PRO A 514 -15.70 12.61 1.90
N LEU A 515 -17.04 12.61 1.89
CA LEU A 515 -17.77 12.87 0.64
C LEU A 515 -17.55 14.31 0.12
N PRO A 516 -17.62 15.36 0.96
CA PRO A 516 -17.17 16.70 0.60
C PRO A 516 -15.75 16.76 0.05
N GLU A 517 -14.77 16.18 0.74
CA GLU A 517 -13.36 16.20 0.32
C GLU A 517 -13.17 15.54 -1.05
N ALA A 518 -13.84 14.41 -1.29
CA ALA A 518 -13.84 13.76 -2.60
C ALA A 518 -14.46 14.65 -3.71
N TYR A 519 -15.51 15.41 -3.38
CA TYR A 519 -16.20 16.29 -4.33
C TYR A 519 -15.38 17.54 -4.69
N GLU A 520 -14.41 17.94 -3.86
CA GLU A 520 -13.47 19.03 -4.17
C GLU A 520 -12.73 18.77 -5.48
N LEU A 521 -12.48 17.50 -5.86
CA LEU A 521 -11.88 17.16 -7.16
C LEU A 521 -12.70 17.65 -8.35
N VAL A 522 -14.03 17.72 -8.20
CA VAL A 522 -14.93 18.27 -9.21
C VAL A 522 -14.96 19.79 -9.15
N GLU A 523 -15.05 20.35 -7.94
CA GLU A 523 -15.09 21.80 -7.73
C GLU A 523 -13.81 22.50 -8.22
N ASP A 524 -12.65 21.89 -7.94
CA ASP A 524 -11.33 22.34 -8.39
C ASP A 524 -11.06 22.03 -9.88
N GLY A 525 -11.96 21.28 -10.54
CA GLY A 525 -11.85 20.95 -11.96
C GLY A 525 -10.80 19.90 -12.31
N PHE A 526 -10.37 19.08 -11.34
CA PHE A 526 -9.44 17.96 -11.58
C PHE A 526 -10.12 16.78 -12.28
N ILE A 527 -11.40 16.53 -12.00
CA ILE A 527 -12.20 15.48 -12.63
C ILE A 527 -13.56 16.01 -13.08
N THR A 528 -14.20 15.34 -14.04
CA THR A 528 -15.55 15.71 -14.48
C THR A 528 -16.63 15.09 -13.57
N GLN A 529 -17.86 15.59 -13.66
CA GLN A 529 -19.01 14.96 -12.97
C GLN A 529 -19.20 13.47 -13.35
N ASN A 530 -18.90 13.09 -14.59
CA ASN A 530 -18.97 11.69 -15.01
C ASN A 530 -17.84 10.85 -14.40
N ASP A 531 -16.65 11.42 -14.24
CA ASP A 531 -15.54 10.74 -13.56
C ASP A 531 -15.87 10.56 -12.07
N PHE A 532 -16.46 11.58 -11.44
CA PHE A 532 -16.93 11.50 -10.06
C PHE A 532 -18.02 10.43 -9.88
N HIS A 533 -18.99 10.34 -10.80
CA HIS A 533 -19.96 9.24 -10.82
C HIS A 533 -19.25 7.88 -10.84
N ASP A 534 -18.25 7.69 -11.71
CA ASP A 534 -17.51 6.44 -11.76
C ASP A 534 -16.70 6.19 -10.47
N PHE A 535 -16.12 7.24 -9.88
CA PHE A 535 -15.34 7.16 -8.65
C PHE A 535 -16.19 6.72 -7.44
N VAL A 536 -17.33 7.37 -7.19
CA VAL A 536 -18.15 7.13 -5.99
C VAL A 536 -19.25 6.08 -6.18
N PHE A 537 -19.46 5.59 -7.41
CA PHE A 537 -20.54 4.64 -7.69
C PHE A 537 -20.17 3.61 -8.75
N GLY A 538 -19.86 4.07 -9.96
CA GLY A 538 -19.78 3.20 -11.14
C GLY A 538 -18.71 2.10 -11.05
N ASN A 539 -17.51 2.44 -10.56
CA ASN A 539 -16.42 1.48 -10.43
C ASN A 539 -16.73 0.44 -9.34
N SER A 540 -17.28 0.85 -8.20
CA SER A 540 -17.76 -0.07 -7.15
C SER A 540 -18.84 -1.03 -7.66
N VAL A 541 -19.83 -0.53 -8.42
CA VAL A 541 -20.84 -1.38 -9.05
C VAL A 541 -20.20 -2.37 -10.03
N ARG A 542 -19.22 -1.95 -10.84
CA ARG A 542 -18.54 -2.83 -11.78
C ARG A 542 -17.66 -3.87 -11.11
N LEU A 543 -16.95 -3.52 -10.02
CA LEU A 543 -16.11 -4.44 -9.25
C LEU A 543 -16.93 -5.63 -8.76
N TRP A 544 -17.94 -5.37 -7.93
CA TRP A 544 -18.72 -6.44 -7.30
C TRP A 544 -19.84 -6.97 -8.19
N GLY A 545 -20.47 -6.10 -8.98
CA GLY A 545 -21.62 -6.45 -9.81
C GLY A 545 -21.28 -7.20 -11.10
N THR A 546 -20.08 -6.99 -11.68
CA THR A 546 -19.63 -7.84 -12.80
C THR A 546 -19.33 -9.26 -12.31
N GLN A 547 -18.72 -9.37 -11.13
CA GLN A 547 -18.39 -10.65 -10.53
C GLN A 547 -19.65 -11.39 -10.06
N ASN A 548 -20.56 -10.68 -9.38
CA ASN A 548 -21.85 -11.18 -8.92
C ASN A 548 -22.97 -10.23 -9.35
N PRO A 549 -23.73 -10.57 -10.41
CA PRO A 549 -24.84 -9.74 -10.88
C PRO A 549 -25.94 -9.47 -9.85
N ASN A 550 -26.01 -10.28 -8.79
CA ASN A 550 -26.99 -10.17 -7.72
C ASN A 550 -26.41 -9.51 -6.46
N PHE A 551 -25.18 -8.97 -6.50
CA PHE A 551 -24.50 -8.42 -5.32
C PHE A 551 -25.34 -7.35 -4.61
N PHE A 552 -26.01 -6.48 -5.37
CA PHE A 552 -26.81 -5.39 -4.84
C PHE A 552 -28.30 -5.72 -4.68
N ASP A 553 -28.72 -6.96 -4.92
CA ASP A 553 -30.12 -7.34 -4.74
C ASP A 553 -30.57 -7.17 -3.28
N GLY A 554 -31.78 -6.66 -3.09
CA GLY A 554 -32.33 -6.35 -1.76
C GLY A 554 -31.75 -5.10 -1.09
N THR A 555 -30.83 -4.39 -1.75
CA THR A 555 -30.27 -3.13 -1.24
C THR A 555 -31.04 -1.92 -1.77
N ARG A 556 -30.90 -0.76 -1.12
CA ARG A 556 -31.53 0.49 -1.59
C ARG A 556 -31.00 1.01 -2.94
N ILE A 557 -29.86 0.48 -3.41
CA ILE A 557 -29.23 0.87 -4.68
C ILE A 557 -29.40 -0.16 -5.80
N ALA A 558 -30.21 -1.21 -5.57
CA ALA A 558 -30.36 -2.34 -6.49
C ALA A 558 -30.78 -1.91 -7.90
N LYS A 559 -31.70 -0.94 -8.00
CA LYS A 559 -32.25 -0.45 -9.27
C LYS A 559 -31.17 0.24 -10.11
N GLU A 560 -30.44 1.16 -9.50
CA GLU A 560 -29.40 1.95 -10.14
C GLU A 560 -28.20 1.07 -10.52
N ALA A 561 -27.79 0.16 -9.63
CA ALA A 561 -26.73 -0.80 -9.91
C ALA A 561 -27.08 -1.71 -11.11
N LYS A 562 -28.30 -2.26 -11.15
CA LYS A 562 -28.78 -3.08 -12.26
C LYS A 562 -28.85 -2.30 -13.57
N ALA A 563 -29.29 -1.04 -13.54
CA ALA A 563 -29.30 -0.18 -14.71
C ALA A 563 -27.89 0.05 -15.26
N LEU A 564 -26.89 0.29 -14.40
CA LEU A 564 -25.50 0.47 -14.80
C LEU A 564 -24.91 -0.79 -15.44
N LEU A 565 -25.12 -1.96 -14.82
CA LEU A 565 -24.62 -3.24 -15.36
C LEU A 565 -25.29 -3.60 -16.69
N GLY A 566 -26.59 -3.29 -16.84
CA GLY A 566 -27.32 -3.49 -18.09
C GLY A 566 -26.80 -2.64 -19.26
N GLN A 567 -26.40 -1.39 -18.99
CA GLN A 567 -25.81 -0.51 -20.01
C GLN A 567 -24.44 -1.02 -20.50
N ALA A 568 -23.63 -1.58 -19.60
CA ALA A 568 -22.34 -2.17 -19.96
C ALA A 568 -22.53 -3.37 -20.91
N ALA A 569 -23.49 -4.26 -20.62
CA ALA A 569 -23.78 -5.42 -21.47
C ALA A 569 -24.25 -5.02 -22.89
N VAL A 570 -25.01 -3.94 -23.02
CA VAL A 570 -25.47 -3.43 -24.33
C VAL A 570 -24.32 -2.83 -25.14
N ARG A 571 -23.36 -2.14 -24.50
CA ARG A 571 -22.17 -1.62 -25.19
C ARG A 571 -21.26 -2.74 -25.69
N THR A 572 -21.01 -3.77 -24.88
CA THR A 572 -20.22 -4.94 -25.28
C THR A 572 -20.88 -5.77 -26.39
N ALA A 573 -22.21 -5.75 -26.52
CA ALA A 573 -22.91 -6.44 -27.60
C ALA A 573 -23.01 -5.64 -28.91
N ALA A 574 -22.74 -4.33 -28.87
CA ALA A 574 -22.78 -3.43 -30.02
C ALA A 574 -21.39 -3.21 -30.67
N GLU A 575 -20.33 -3.61 -29.98
CA GLU A 575 -18.94 -3.69 -30.45
C GLU A 575 -18.62 -5.11 -30.95
#